data_AF-A0A8H9J8U0-F1
#
_entry.id   AF-A0A8H9J8U0-F1
#
_cell.length_a   1.000
_cell.length_b   1.000
_cell.length_c   1.000
_cell.angle_alpha   90.00
_cell.angle_beta   90.00
_cell.angle_gamma   90.00
#
_symmetry.space_group_name_H-M   'P 1'
#
loop_
_entity.id
_entity.type
_entity.pdbx_description
1 polymer ?
#
loop_
_entity_poly.entity_id
_entity_poly.type
_entity_poly.pdbx_seq_one_letter_code
_entity_poly.pdbx_strand_id
1 'polypeptide(L)'
;MTTLTHLDWQPVILLKVVRLPFGGWGGMSLRRAYLALDDERLLYADWTLEADERAKAVVCMTGWMLTEMPDTAFILRGKGAKLLPSGTWVLPYTESVFSLYGVANAMLTRLIRHIDQQPTDPLTLSLLSRLTQLL
;
A
#
# COMPACT_ATOMS: atom_id res chain seq x y z
N MET A 1 7.04 -5.28 -30.36
CA MET A 1 6.79 -4.76 -29.00
C MET A 1 8.11 -4.83 -28.25
N THR A 2 8.53 -3.78 -27.55
CA THR A 2 9.74 -3.83 -26.70
C THR A 2 9.42 -4.50 -25.37
N THR A 3 10.14 -5.59 -25.08
CA THR A 3 10.00 -6.40 -23.86
C THR A 3 10.79 -5.76 -22.71
N LEU A 4 10.10 -5.39 -21.63
CA LEU A 4 10.70 -4.78 -20.43
C LEU A 4 11.11 -5.83 -19.38
N THR A 5 11.28 -7.07 -19.84
CA THR A 5 11.63 -8.27 -19.06
C THR A 5 13.05 -8.22 -18.49
N HIS A 6 13.88 -7.31 -19.02
CA HIS A 6 15.28 -7.11 -18.64
C HIS A 6 15.46 -6.09 -17.50
N LEU A 7 14.39 -5.41 -17.06
CA LEU A 7 14.44 -4.46 -15.96
C LEU A 7 14.45 -5.19 -14.62
N ASP A 8 15.06 -4.57 -13.61
CA ASP A 8 15.05 -5.09 -12.23
C ASP A 8 13.70 -4.82 -11.56
N TRP A 9 12.80 -5.80 -11.65
CA TRP A 9 11.45 -5.72 -11.11
C TRP A 9 11.39 -6.09 -9.63
N GLN A 10 11.39 -5.07 -8.78
CA GLN A 10 11.33 -5.21 -7.33
C GLN A 10 9.88 -5.39 -6.82
N PRO A 11 9.60 -6.41 -5.99
CA PRO A 11 8.28 -6.60 -5.39
C PRO A 11 8.05 -5.59 -4.26
N VAL A 12 6.87 -4.96 -4.23
CA VAL A 12 6.51 -3.95 -3.23
C VAL A 12 5.11 -4.10 -2.68
N ILE A 13 4.89 -3.49 -1.51
CA ILE A 13 3.57 -3.30 -0.90
C ILE A 13 3.16 -1.84 -1.10
N LEU A 14 1.97 -1.61 -1.64
CA LEU A 14 1.34 -0.30 -1.75
C LEU A 14 0.28 -0.15 -0.65
N LEU A 15 0.55 0.75 0.30
CA LEU A 15 -0.28 0.98 1.48
C LEU A 15 -0.84 2.41 1.48
N LYS A 16 -2.16 2.60 1.48
CA LYS A 16 -2.79 3.93 1.51
C LYS A 16 -3.88 3.98 2.57
N VAL A 17 -3.79 4.91 3.51
CA VAL A 17 -4.92 5.23 4.38
C VAL A 17 -5.94 6.02 3.55
N VAL A 18 -7.15 5.50 3.41
CA VAL A 18 -8.22 6.09 2.61
C VAL A 18 -8.97 7.10 3.47
N ARG A 19 -9.30 8.26 2.90
CA ARG A 19 -10.20 9.25 3.50
C ARG A 19 -11.54 9.21 2.78
N LEU A 20 -12.63 9.35 3.52
CA LEU A 20 -13.96 9.45 2.92
C LEU A 20 -14.21 10.89 2.43
N PRO A 21 -14.93 11.08 1.31
CA PRO A 21 -15.10 12.41 0.71
C PRO A 21 -15.86 13.41 1.61
N PHE A 22 -16.62 12.93 2.59
CA PHE A 22 -17.40 13.74 3.54
C PHE A 22 -17.24 13.26 4.99
N GLY A 23 -16.06 12.74 5.36
CA GLY A 23 -15.83 12.19 6.69
C GLY A 23 -14.35 12.08 7.06
N GLY A 24 -14.07 11.33 8.13
CA GLY A 24 -12.71 11.06 8.58
C GLY A 24 -11.96 10.04 7.73
N TRP A 25 -11.03 9.34 8.39
CA TRP A 25 -10.34 8.20 7.79
C TRP A 25 -11.32 7.03 7.60
N GLY A 26 -11.41 6.49 6.37
CA GLY A 26 -12.36 5.45 5.99
C GLY A 26 -11.82 4.02 6.05
N GLY A 27 -10.50 3.85 6.21
CA GLY A 27 -9.85 2.53 6.26
C GLY A 27 -8.50 2.53 5.55
N MET A 28 -8.03 1.36 5.15
CA MET A 28 -6.71 1.17 4.55
C MET A 28 -6.81 0.34 3.25
N SER A 29 -6.24 0.87 2.17
CA SER A 29 -5.98 0.14 0.94
C SER A 29 -4.60 -0.51 1.03
N LEU A 30 -4.54 -1.80 0.77
CA LEU A 30 -3.33 -2.61 0.77
C LEU A 30 -3.27 -3.39 -0.54
N ARG A 31 -2.17 -3.28 -1.30
CA ARG A 31 -1.93 -4.05 -2.53
C ARG A 31 -0.48 -4.54 -2.58
N ARG A 32 -0.24 -5.59 -3.37
CA ARG A 32 1.08 -5.99 -3.85
C ARG A 32 1.25 -5.48 -5.28
N ALA A 33 2.48 -5.22 -5.71
CA ALA A 33 2.81 -4.83 -7.07
C ALA A 33 4.29 -5.12 -7.36
N TYR A 34 4.69 -5.04 -8.62
CA TYR A 34 6.10 -4.93 -9.00
C TYR A 34 6.39 -3.51 -9.49
N LEU A 35 7.53 -2.95 -9.06
CA LEU A 35 8.05 -1.69 -9.55
C LEU A 35 9.43 -1.91 -10.16
N ALA A 36 9.68 -1.29 -11.31
CA ALA A 36 11.00 -1.30 -11.96
C ALA A 36 11.38 0.12 -12.37
N LEU A 37 12.70 0.37 -12.44
CA LEU A 37 13.24 1.62 -12.94
C LEU A 37 13.69 1.45 -14.41
N ASP A 38 13.20 2.33 -15.29
CA ASP A 38 13.50 2.40 -16.73
C ASP A 38 14.07 3.80 -17.03
N ASP A 39 15.38 3.89 -17.25
CA ASP A 39 16.16 5.14 -17.14
C ASP A 39 15.94 5.82 -15.77
N GLU A 40 15.32 7.00 -15.75
CA GLU A 40 14.89 7.70 -14.52
C GLU A 40 13.44 7.38 -14.14
N ARG A 41 12.67 6.65 -14.95
CA ARG A 41 11.21 6.55 -14.83
C ARG A 41 10.80 5.31 -14.08
N LEU A 42 9.95 5.47 -13.06
CA LEU A 42 9.40 4.30 -12.39
C LEU A 42 8.17 3.73 -13.12
N LEU A 43 8.21 2.42 -13.31
CA LEU A 43 7.21 1.62 -13.97
C LEU A 43 6.47 0.74 -12.95
N TYR A 44 5.18 0.52 -13.16
CA TYR A 44 4.31 -0.34 -12.37
C TYR A 44 3.82 -1.52 -13.19
N ALA A 45 3.91 -2.72 -12.63
CA ALA A 45 3.22 -3.91 -13.07
C ALA A 45 2.35 -4.46 -11.94
N ASP A 46 1.22 -5.07 -12.29
CA ASP A 46 0.38 -5.76 -11.32
C ASP A 46 1.08 -7.01 -10.75
N TRP A 47 0.68 -7.41 -9.54
CA TRP A 47 1.25 -8.58 -8.86
C TRP A 47 1.00 -9.89 -9.60
N THR A 48 -0.07 -9.97 -10.41
CA THR A 48 -0.40 -11.21 -11.14
C THR A 48 0.33 -11.37 -12.47
N LEU A 49 1.22 -10.42 -12.85
CA LEU A 49 1.99 -10.50 -14.10
C LEU A 49 3.35 -11.14 -13.84
N GLU A 50 3.63 -12.24 -14.53
CA GLU A 50 4.96 -12.85 -14.54
C GLU A 50 5.98 -11.96 -15.26
N ALA A 51 7.27 -12.21 -15.04
CA ALA A 51 8.33 -11.31 -15.50
C ALA A 51 8.38 -11.13 -17.02
N ASP A 52 8.02 -12.16 -17.78
CA ASP A 52 7.92 -12.18 -19.24
C ASP A 52 6.66 -11.50 -19.78
N GLU A 53 5.56 -11.50 -19.01
CA GLU A 53 4.30 -10.83 -19.34
C GLU A 53 4.36 -9.30 -19.23
N ARG A 54 5.38 -8.74 -18.55
CA ARG A 54 5.56 -7.30 -18.28
C ARG A 54 6.01 -6.50 -19.53
N ALA A 55 5.17 -6.49 -20.55
CA ALA A 55 5.35 -5.69 -21.75
C ALA A 55 4.89 -4.24 -21.57
N LYS A 56 5.44 -3.31 -22.37
CA LYS A 56 5.17 -1.86 -22.32
C LYS A 56 3.69 -1.44 -22.51
N ALA A 57 2.80 -2.37 -22.86
CA ALA A 57 1.36 -2.15 -22.99
C ALA A 57 0.54 -2.47 -21.72
N VAL A 58 1.08 -3.31 -20.83
CA VAL A 58 0.43 -3.68 -19.54
C VAL A 58 1.14 -3.06 -18.33
N VAL A 59 2.28 -2.42 -18.58
CA VAL A 59 3.08 -1.68 -17.61
C VAL A 59 2.69 -0.21 -17.63
N CYS A 60 2.34 0.35 -16.47
CA CYS A 60 1.99 1.77 -16.33
C CYS A 60 3.20 2.58 -15.90
N MET A 61 3.48 3.70 -16.57
CA MET A 61 4.38 4.72 -16.02
C MET A 61 3.71 5.34 -14.78
N THR A 62 4.38 5.34 -13.63
CA THR A 62 3.79 5.87 -12.38
C THR A 62 3.79 7.41 -12.31
N GLY A 63 4.47 8.05 -13.26
CA GLY A 63 4.72 9.49 -13.28
C GLY A 63 5.84 9.94 -12.34
N TRP A 64 6.59 9.01 -11.74
CA TRP A 64 7.70 9.32 -10.82
C TRP A 64 9.03 9.24 -11.55
N MET A 65 9.97 10.11 -11.15
CA MET A 65 11.37 9.97 -11.50
C MET A 65 12.21 9.63 -10.26
N LEU A 66 13.08 8.65 -10.39
CA LEU A 66 13.99 8.12 -9.36
C LEU A 66 15.31 7.74 -10.02
N THR A 67 16.42 7.79 -9.28
CA THR A 67 17.73 7.31 -9.74
C THR A 67 18.06 5.91 -9.25
N GLU A 68 17.35 5.40 -8.24
CA GLU A 68 17.53 4.07 -7.65
C GLU A 68 16.23 3.62 -6.97
N MET A 69 16.06 2.30 -6.80
CA MET A 69 14.95 1.72 -6.02
C MET A 69 15.29 1.69 -4.52
N PRO A 70 14.35 2.02 -3.62
CA PRO A 70 14.64 2.12 -2.19
C PRO A 70 14.51 0.80 -1.41
N ASP A 71 15.53 0.46 -0.63
CA ASP A 71 15.60 -0.74 0.23
C ASP A 71 14.66 -0.72 1.45
N THR A 72 14.06 0.42 1.77
CA THR A 72 13.21 0.60 2.97
C THR A 72 11.91 1.32 2.62
N ALA A 73 10.95 1.32 3.56
CA ALA A 73 9.67 2.00 3.41
C ALA A 73 9.87 3.50 3.11
N PHE A 74 9.83 3.86 1.82
CA PHE A 74 10.34 5.15 1.40
C PHE A 74 9.30 6.24 1.60
N ILE A 75 9.40 6.79 2.80
CA ILE A 75 9.03 8.16 3.08
C ILE A 75 10.02 9.06 2.28
N LEU A 76 9.79 9.19 0.97
CA LEU A 76 10.71 9.53 -0.14
C LEU A 76 11.39 10.95 -0.19
N ARG A 77 11.22 11.87 0.80
CA ARG A 77 11.09 13.34 0.51
C ARG A 77 12.30 14.02 -0.12
N GLY A 78 12.08 15.28 -0.53
CA GLY A 78 13.17 16.25 -0.54
C GLY A 78 13.73 16.35 0.89
N LYS A 79 14.80 15.59 1.16
CA LYS A 79 15.42 15.35 2.47
C LYS A 79 14.41 14.94 3.57
N GLY A 80 13.89 13.72 3.45
CA GLY A 80 13.17 12.99 4.52
C GLY A 80 11.64 13.12 4.49
N ALA A 81 10.92 12.00 4.31
CA ALA A 81 9.45 11.83 4.41
C ALA A 81 8.42 12.31 3.33
N LYS A 82 8.34 11.62 2.16
CA LYS A 82 7.29 11.71 1.10
C LYS A 82 6.36 10.48 1.17
N LEU A 83 5.12 10.74 1.56
CA LEU A 83 3.92 10.10 1.03
C LEU A 83 3.87 10.31 -0.51
N LEU A 84 3.29 9.41 -1.31
CA LEU A 84 2.91 9.77 -2.70
C LEU A 84 1.97 10.99 -2.66
N PRO A 85 1.92 11.85 -3.69
CA PRO A 85 0.91 12.92 -3.79
C PRO A 85 -0.53 12.39 -3.65
N SER A 86 -0.76 11.13 -4.03
CA SER A 86 -2.03 10.42 -3.91
C SER A 86 -2.36 9.89 -2.51
N GLY A 87 -1.46 9.99 -1.52
CA GLY A 87 -1.67 9.44 -0.17
C GLY A 87 -1.19 8.00 0.05
N THR A 88 -0.48 7.41 -0.90
CA THR A 88 0.03 6.02 -0.82
C THR A 88 1.48 5.98 -0.33
N TRP A 89 1.84 4.90 0.34
CA TRP A 89 3.19 4.52 0.77
C TRP A 89 3.66 3.34 -0.07
N VAL A 90 4.95 3.28 -0.35
CA VAL A 90 5.61 2.14 -0.99
C VAL A 90 6.53 1.50 0.05
N LEU A 91 6.32 0.21 0.35
CA LEU A 91 7.13 -0.56 1.29
C LEU A 91 7.80 -1.72 0.54
N PRO A 92 9.02 -2.15 0.93
CA PRO A 92 9.60 -3.40 0.45
C PRO A 92 8.65 -4.57 0.72
N TYR A 93 8.52 -5.49 -0.24
CA TYR A 93 7.67 -6.65 -0.04
C TYR A 93 8.35 -7.71 0.81
N THR A 94 7.65 -8.08 1.89
CA THR A 94 7.80 -9.40 2.54
C THR A 94 6.39 -9.90 2.86
N GLU A 95 6.16 -11.21 2.73
CA GLU A 95 4.82 -11.77 2.98
C GLU A 95 4.38 -11.63 4.44
N SER A 96 5.33 -11.54 5.38
CA SER A 96 5.07 -11.25 6.80
C SER A 96 4.54 -9.82 7.01
N VAL A 97 5.16 -8.80 6.42
CA VAL A 97 4.67 -7.41 6.48
C VAL A 97 3.34 -7.26 5.75
N PHE A 98 3.18 -7.89 4.58
CA PHE A 98 1.92 -7.88 3.85
C PHE A 98 0.78 -8.52 4.67
N SER A 99 1.03 -9.70 5.25
CA SER A 99 0.07 -10.39 6.12
C SER A 99 -0.29 -9.57 7.36
N LEU A 100 0.70 -8.93 8.01
CA LEU A 100 0.47 -8.08 9.18
C LEU A 100 -0.48 -6.91 8.88
N TYR A 101 -0.22 -6.16 7.80
CA TYR A 101 -1.12 -5.09 7.38
C TYR A 101 -2.49 -5.61 6.93
N GLY A 102 -2.55 -6.81 6.33
CA GLY A 102 -3.81 -7.46 5.94
C GLY A 102 -4.68 -7.80 7.15
N VAL A 103 -4.10 -8.42 8.19
CA VAL A 103 -4.77 -8.72 9.46
C VAL A 103 -5.21 -7.45 10.17
N ALA A 104 -4.35 -6.43 10.24
CA ALA A 104 -4.70 -5.14 10.84
C ALA A 104 -5.89 -4.46 10.13
N ASN A 105 -5.90 -4.46 8.79
CA ASN A 105 -7.00 -3.90 8.00
C ASN A 105 -8.32 -4.67 8.21
N ALA A 106 -8.25 -5.99 8.27
CA ALA A 106 -9.41 -6.85 8.54
C ALA A 106 -9.96 -6.64 9.96
N MET A 107 -9.09 -6.46 10.96
CA MET A 107 -9.49 -6.12 12.33
C MET A 107 -10.18 -4.76 12.41
N LEU A 108 -9.60 -3.72 11.80
CA LEU A 108 -10.20 -2.38 11.75
C LEU A 108 -11.58 -2.39 11.08
N THR A 109 -11.70 -3.09 9.95
CA THR A 109 -12.96 -3.22 9.22
C THR A 109 -14.03 -3.96 10.04
N ARG A 110 -13.65 -5.02 10.78
CA ARG A 110 -14.55 -5.74 11.69
C ARG A 110 -15.01 -4.86 12.85
N LEU A 111 -14.11 -4.09 13.46
CA LEU A 111 -14.42 -3.15 14.53
C LEU A 111 -15.41 -2.08 14.07
N ILE A 112 -15.14 -1.42 12.94
CA ILE A 112 -16.03 -0.38 12.37
C ILE A 112 -17.43 -0.97 12.11
N ARG A 113 -17.51 -2.18 11.55
CA ARG A 113 -18.79 -2.87 11.32
C ARG A 113 -19.53 -3.21 12.62
N HIS A 114 -18.84 -3.56 13.71
CA HIS A 114 -19.50 -3.76 15.01
C HIS A 114 -20.00 -2.45 15.63
N ILE A 115 -19.26 -1.34 15.47
CA ILE A 115 -19.73 -0.02 15.91
C ILE A 115 -20.98 0.41 15.13
N ASP A 116 -20.99 0.20 13.81
CA ASP A 116 -22.11 0.51 12.92
C ASP A 116 -23.37 -0.30 13.26
N GLN A 117 -23.22 -1.60 13.56
CA GLN A 117 -24.33 -2.51 13.84
C GLN A 117 -24.81 -2.47 15.31
N GLN A 118 -23.90 -2.28 16.26
CA GLN A 118 -24.12 -2.48 17.70
C GLN A 118 -23.26 -1.49 18.54
N PRO A 119 -23.51 -0.17 18.43
CA PRO A 119 -22.64 0.86 19.01
C PRO A 119 -22.58 0.86 20.55
N THR A 120 -23.63 0.37 21.21
CA THR A 120 -23.78 0.35 22.68
C THR A 120 -23.61 -1.05 23.28
N ASP A 121 -23.27 -2.06 22.48
CA ASP A 121 -23.09 -3.43 22.99
C ASP A 121 -21.85 -3.53 23.91
N PRO A 122 -21.93 -4.24 25.05
CA PRO A 122 -20.80 -4.37 25.98
C PRO A 122 -19.51 -4.93 25.35
N LEU A 123 -19.61 -5.81 24.35
CA LEU A 123 -18.45 -6.30 23.61
C LEU A 123 -17.81 -5.16 22.80
N THR A 124 -18.60 -4.40 22.03
CA THR A 124 -18.15 -3.23 21.28
C THR A 124 -17.45 -2.22 22.18
N LEU A 125 -18.05 -1.90 23.33
CA LEU A 125 -17.47 -0.97 24.31
C LEU A 125 -16.16 -1.51 24.91
N SER A 126 -16.07 -2.81 25.23
CA SER A 126 -14.82 -3.41 25.75
C SER A 126 -13.70 -3.52 24.69
N LEU A 127 -14.05 -3.64 23.41
CA LEU A 127 -13.10 -3.64 22.29
C LEU A 127 -12.54 -2.22 22.08
N LEU A 128 -13.42 -1.21 22.07
CA LEU A 128 -13.02 0.20 22.02
C LEU A 128 -12.11 0.59 23.19
N SER A 129 -12.50 0.22 24.43
CA SER A 129 -11.70 0.49 25.63
C SER A 129 -10.30 -0.14 25.56
N ARG A 130 -10.19 -1.39 25.07
CA ARG A 130 -8.89 -2.04 24.84
C ARG A 130 -8.06 -1.37 23.75
N LEU A 131 -8.66 -0.89 22.66
CA LEU A 131 -7.95 -0.12 21.65
C LEU A 131 -7.41 1.20 22.19
N THR A 132 -8.16 1.91 23.04
CA THR A 132 -7.70 3.18 23.65
C THR A 132 -6.57 3.00 24.67
N GLN A 133 -6.21 1.76 25.04
CA GLN A 133 -5.06 1.45 25.89
C GLN A 133 -3.79 1.12 25.08
N LEU A 134 -3.90 1.00 23.75
CA LEU A 134 -2.81 0.65 22.83
C LEU A 134 -2.30 1.85 22.02
N LEU A 135 -2.87 3.05 22.25
CA LEU A 135 -2.62 4.30 21.53
C LEU A 135 -2.22 5.42 22.50
#